data_AF-W4DAW2-F1
#
_entry.id   AF-W4DAW2-F1
#
_cell.length_a   1.000
_cell.length_b   1.000
_cell.length_c   1.000
_cell.angle_alpha   90.00
_cell.angle_beta   90.00
_cell.angle_gamma   90.00
#
_symmetry.space_group_name_H-M   'P 1'
#
loop_
_entity.id
_entity.type
_entity.pdbx_description
1 polymer ?
#
loop_
_entity_poly.entity_id
_entity_poly.type
_entity_poly.pdbx_seq_one_letter_code
_entity_poly.pdbx_strand_id
1 'polypeptide(L)'
;MVLLKDSSDYLNFVVEQANVKFPNENFNQENLPYNDCTLVYVISSTNPNDIKAILPYFSKVNLLHHVNLIKRLGIKVALFKIPVNGEANETDEGEEE
;
A
#
# COMPACT_ATOMS: atom_id res chain seq x y z
N MET A 1 18.26 19.02 5.28
CA MET A 1 16.90 18.70 4.84
C MET A 1 16.30 17.83 5.92
N VAL A 2 15.27 18.30 6.64
CA VAL A 2 14.69 17.61 7.81
C VAL A 2 13.74 16.53 7.29
N LEU A 3 13.89 15.26 7.71
CA LEU A 3 12.97 14.19 7.30
C LEU A 3 11.72 14.26 8.19
N LEU A 4 10.55 13.83 7.69
CA LEU A 4 9.31 13.87 8.49
C LEU A 4 9.40 12.99 9.75
N LYS A 5 10.21 11.92 9.73
CA LYS A 5 10.50 11.11 10.92
C LYS A 5 11.24 11.89 12.02
N ASP A 6 11.86 13.02 11.68
CA ASP A 6 12.55 13.90 12.62
C ASP A 6 11.59 14.99 13.15
N SER A 7 10.34 15.03 12.68
CA SER A 7 9.29 15.94 13.15
C SER A 7 8.48 15.29 14.28
N SER A 8 8.53 15.89 15.46
CA SER A 8 7.75 15.48 16.63
C SER A 8 6.25 15.38 16.34
N ASP A 9 5.71 16.32 15.58
CA ASP A 9 4.28 16.41 15.30
C ASP A 9 3.81 15.24 14.42
N TYR A 10 4.64 14.88 13.43
CA TYR A 10 4.39 13.72 12.58
C TYR A 10 4.51 12.41 13.35
N LEU A 11 5.53 12.25 14.20
CA LEU A 11 5.70 11.06 15.05
C LEU A 11 4.49 10.87 15.98
N ASN A 12 4.05 11.94 16.64
CA ASN A 12 2.88 11.91 17.52
C ASN A 12 1.62 11.46 16.79
N PHE A 13 1.35 12.04 15.63
CA PHE A 13 0.21 11.65 14.81
C PHE A 13 0.26 10.17 14.41
N VAL A 14 1.42 9.67 13.97
CA VAL A 14 1.57 8.27 13.56
C VAL A 14 1.40 7.31 14.74
N VAL A 15 1.98 7.63 15.90
CA VAL A 15 1.85 6.81 17.13
C VAL A 15 0.40 6.77 17.60
N GLU A 16 -0.32 7.90 17.59
CA GLU A 16 -1.73 7.96 17.93
C GLU A 16 -2.57 7.05 17.02
N GLN A 17 -2.39 7.16 15.70
CA GLN A 17 -3.11 6.33 14.73
C GLN A 17 -2.77 4.85 14.86
N ALA A 18 -1.51 4.52 15.17
CA ALA A 18 -1.07 3.15 15.37
C ALA A 18 -1.73 2.53 16.62
N ASN A 19 -1.73 3.25 17.76
CA ASN A 19 -2.35 2.77 19.00
C ASN A 19 -3.87 2.63 18.88
N VAL A 20 -4.54 3.50 18.12
CA VAL A 20 -5.98 3.35 17.82
C VAL A 20 -6.26 2.08 17.03
N LYS A 21 -5.41 1.76 16.04
CA LYS A 21 -5.63 0.64 15.12
C LYS A 21 -5.18 -0.71 15.69
N PHE A 22 -4.21 -0.69 16.61
CA PHE A 22 -3.59 -1.86 17.22
C PHE A 22 -3.55 -1.70 18.75
N PRO A 23 -4.69 -1.77 19.43
CA PRO A 23 -4.79 -1.44 20.86
C PRO A 23 -4.04 -2.42 21.79
N ASN A 24 -3.65 -3.58 21.29
CA ASN A 24 -2.88 -4.59 22.04
C ASN A 24 -1.37 -4.39 21.91
N GLU A 25 -0.92 -3.50 21.03
CA GLU A 25 0.46 -3.13 20.83
C GLU A 25 0.71 -1.78 21.52
N ASN A 26 1.91 -1.56 22.07
CA ASN A 26 2.24 -0.32 22.76
C ASN A 26 3.26 0.49 21.96
N PHE A 27 2.76 1.29 21.01
CA PHE A 27 3.60 2.14 20.18
C PHE A 27 3.92 3.46 20.90
N ASN A 28 5.17 3.88 20.81
CA ASN A 28 5.72 5.16 21.24
C ASN A 28 6.74 5.68 20.20
N GLN A 29 7.23 6.91 20.37
CA GLN A 29 8.12 7.52 19.39
C GLN A 29 9.47 6.79 19.23
N GLU A 30 9.94 6.12 20.29
CA GLU A 30 11.25 5.45 20.32
C GLU A 30 11.19 4.01 19.81
N ASN A 31 10.02 3.37 19.90
CA ASN A 31 9.84 1.96 19.58
C ASN A 31 9.09 1.71 18.27
N LEU A 32 8.70 2.77 17.53
CA LEU A 32 7.99 2.59 16.28
C LEU A 32 8.92 1.90 15.26
N PRO A 33 8.57 0.70 14.75
CA PRO A 33 9.49 -0.09 13.95
C PRO A 33 9.46 0.36 12.48
N TYR A 34 9.85 1.62 12.22
CA TYR A 34 9.84 2.22 10.88
C TYR A 34 10.54 1.35 9.82
N ASN A 35 11.63 0.69 10.19
CA ASN A 35 12.44 -0.14 9.30
C ASN A 35 11.81 -1.52 9.03
N ASP A 36 10.90 -1.98 9.88
CA ASP A 36 10.20 -3.26 9.74
C ASP A 36 8.81 -3.09 9.12
N CYS A 37 8.27 -1.87 9.18
CA CYS A 37 7.04 -1.50 8.51
C CYS A 37 7.16 -1.62 6.98
N THR A 38 6.18 -2.26 6.36
CA THR A 38 6.01 -2.29 4.91
C THR A 38 4.69 -1.62 4.55
N LEU A 39 4.76 -0.50 3.82
CA LEU A 39 3.59 0.11 3.21
C LEU A 39 3.22 -0.67 1.95
N VAL A 40 2.03 -1.25 1.91
CA VAL A 40 1.52 -1.98 0.75
C VAL A 40 0.51 -1.13 0.00
N TYR A 41 0.81 -0.76 -1.23
CA TYR A 41 -0.16 -0.20 -2.16
C TYR A 41 -0.96 -1.33 -2.80
N VAL A 42 -2.27 -1.31 -2.63
CA VAL A 42 -3.16 -2.34 -3.13
C VAL A 42 -4.02 -1.75 -4.23
N ILE A 43 -3.97 -2.35 -5.43
CA ILE A 43 -4.78 -1.94 -6.57
C ILE A 43 -5.67 -3.11 -6.97
N SER A 44 -6.97 -2.88 -6.93
CA SER A 44 -7.98 -3.84 -7.35
C SER A 44 -8.33 -3.59 -8.82
N SER A 45 -8.30 -4.62 -9.66
CA SER A 45 -8.70 -4.48 -11.08
C SER A 45 -9.18 -5.81 -11.68
N THR A 46 -10.19 -5.74 -12.54
CA THR A 46 -10.62 -6.84 -13.42
C THR A 46 -9.69 -7.01 -14.63
N ASN A 47 -8.85 -6.01 -14.94
CA ASN A 47 -7.95 -6.08 -16.09
C ASN A 47 -6.83 -7.09 -15.81
N PRO A 48 -6.58 -8.08 -16.69
CA PRO A 48 -5.57 -9.13 -16.45
C PRO A 48 -4.13 -8.61 -16.54
N ASN A 49 -3.88 -7.48 -17.20
CA ASN A 49 -2.54 -6.95 -17.45
C ASN A 49 -1.80 -6.53 -16.16
N ASP A 50 -0.46 -6.42 -16.26
CA ASP A 50 0.41 -5.92 -15.18
C ASP A 50 -0.06 -4.53 -14.70
N ILE A 51 0.11 -4.25 -13.40
CA ILE A 51 -0.13 -2.94 -12.79
C ILE A 51 0.54 -1.80 -13.58
N LYS A 52 1.72 -2.05 -14.14
CA LYS A 52 2.44 -1.09 -14.99
C LYS A 52 1.66 -0.69 -16.24
N ALA A 53 0.84 -1.58 -16.79
CA ALA A 53 0.03 -1.32 -17.96
C ALA A 53 -1.32 -0.67 -17.60
N ILE A 54 -1.92 -1.04 -16.47
CA ILE A 54 -3.25 -0.53 -16.08
C ILE A 54 -3.20 0.88 -15.48
N LEU A 55 -2.10 1.25 -14.81
CA LEU A 55 -2.03 2.55 -14.16
C LEU A 55 -1.92 3.69 -15.20
N PRO A 56 -2.67 4.79 -15.03
CA PRO A 56 -2.47 6.01 -15.81
C PRO A 56 -1.08 6.62 -15.56
N TYR A 57 -0.56 7.37 -16.54
CA TYR A 57 0.78 7.98 -16.45
C TYR A 57 0.95 8.85 -15.19
N PHE A 58 0.02 9.77 -14.94
CA PHE A 58 0.07 10.65 -13.77
C PHE A 58 0.03 9.86 -12.45
N SER A 59 -0.73 8.77 -12.38
CA SER A 59 -0.78 7.91 -11.20
C SER A 59 0.57 7.24 -10.93
N LYS A 60 1.30 6.83 -11.97
CA LYS A 60 2.66 6.27 -11.82
C LYS A 60 3.65 7.29 -11.28
N VAL A 61 3.60 8.53 -11.79
CA VAL A 61 4.46 9.63 -11.33
C VAL A 61 4.19 9.94 -9.86
N ASN A 62 2.92 10.06 -9.48
CA ASN A 62 2.53 10.31 -8.09
C ASN A 62 2.94 9.16 -7.16
N LEU A 63 2.70 7.91 -7.56
CA LEU A 63 3.14 6.73 -6.80
C LEU A 63 4.66 6.72 -6.62
N LEU A 64 5.43 7.01 -7.66
CA LEU A 64 6.88 7.06 -7.58
C LEU A 64 7.35 8.14 -6.59
N HIS A 65 6.73 9.32 -6.61
CA HIS A 65 7.04 10.39 -5.67
C HIS A 65 6.76 9.97 -4.22
N HIS A 66 5.58 9.40 -3.97
CA HIS A 66 5.20 8.88 -2.65
C HIS A 66 6.14 7.76 -2.19
N VAL A 67 6.43 6.77 -3.04
CA VAL A 67 7.36 5.67 -2.74
C VAL A 67 8.73 6.22 -2.32
N ASN A 68 9.25 7.23 -3.03
CA ASN A 68 10.54 7.82 -2.70
C ASN A 68 10.52 8.55 -1.35
N LEU A 69 9.42 9.25 -1.03
CA LEU A 69 9.25 9.91 0.26
C LEU A 69 9.19 8.87 1.39
N ILE A 70 8.38 7.82 1.25
CA ILE A 70 8.20 6.78 2.27
C ILE A 70 9.49 5.99 2.49
N LYS A 71 10.22 5.63 1.42
CA LYS A 71 11.52 4.97 1.54
C LYS A 71 12.56 5.81 2.27
N ARG A 72 12.52 7.15 2.15
CA ARG A 72 13.40 8.05 2.92
C ARG A 72 13.09 8.04 4.42
N LEU A 73 11.89 7.61 4.83
CA LEU A 73 11.53 7.43 6.23
C LEU A 73 12.04 6.09 6.82
N GLY A 74 12.66 5.23 6.00
CA GLY A 74 13.10 3.88 6.40
C GLY A 74 12.05 2.79 6.17
N ILE A 75 10.85 3.16 5.72
CA ILE A 75 9.73 2.24 5.53
C ILE A 75 9.87 1.51 4.19
N LYS A 76 9.69 0.18 4.20
CA LYS A 76 9.66 -0.64 2.99
C LYS A 76 8.37 -0.38 2.22
N VAL A 77 8.41 -0.51 0.89
CA VAL A 77 7.21 -0.32 0.06
C VAL A 77 7.01 -1.50 -0.86
N ALA A 78 5.79 -2.03 -0.88
CA ALA A 78 5.34 -3.08 -1.77
C ALA A 78 4.13 -2.63 -2.58
N LEU A 79 3.90 -3.27 -3.71
CA LEU A 79 2.77 -3.03 -4.60
C LEU A 79 2.12 -4.38 -4.89
N PHE A 80 0.81 -4.47 -4.68
CA PHE A 80 0.05 -5.69 -4.87
C PHE A 80 -1.19 -5.44 -5.73
N LYS A 81 -1.46 -6.34 -6.67
CA LYS A 81 -2.69 -6.34 -7.47
C LYS A 81 -3.65 -7.36 -6.89
N ILE A 82 -4.86 -6.92 -6.55
CA ILE A 82 -5.95 -7.83 -6.24
C ILE A 82 -6.74 -8.06 -7.52
N PRO A 83 -6.81 -9.31 -8.03
CA PRO A 83 -7.73 -9.63 -9.12
C PRO A 83 -9.16 -9.51 -8.60
N VAL A 84 -9.99 -8.74 -9.29
CA VAL A 84 -11.43 -8.73 -9.03
C VAL A 84 -12.06 -9.83 -9.87
N ASN A 85 -12.48 -10.92 -9.22
CA ASN A 85 -13.33 -11.90 -9.86
C ASN A 85 -14.75 -11.31 -9.95
N GLY A 86 -15.07 -10.70 -11.08
CA GLY A 86 -16.45 -10.36 -11.44
C GLY A 86 -17.00 -11.51 -12.28
N GLU A 87 -17.94 -12.25 -11.68
CA GLU A 87 -18.86 -13.27 -12.20
C GLU A 87 -18.32 -14.28 -13.23
N ALA A 88 -18.52 -15.55 -12.93
CA ALA A 88 -18.31 -16.64 -13.86
C ALA A 88 -18.94 -16.30 -15.21
N ASN A 89 -18.13 -16.26 -16.26
CA ASN A 89 -18.64 -16.48 -17.58
C ASN A 89 -19.32 -17.86 -17.54
N GLU A 90 -20.65 -17.90 -17.47
CA GLU A 90 -21.43 -19.02 -18.01
C GLU A 90 -21.18 -19.03 -19.51
N THR A 91 -20.04 -19.60 -19.90
CA THR A 91 -19.85 -20.19 -21.22
C THR A 91 -19.62 -21.66 -20.96
N ASP A 92 -20.70 -22.33 -20.57
CA ASP A 92 -20.81 -23.78 -20.74
C ASP A 92 -21.19 -24.01 -22.21
N GLU A 93 -20.22 -23.76 -23.10
CA GLU A 93 -20.18 -24.46 -24.38
C GLU A 93 -19.74 -25.90 -24.07
N GLY A 94 -20.72 -26.73 -23.71
CA GLY A 94 -20.59 -28.17 -23.49
C GLY A 94 -21.54 -28.90 -24.43
N GLU A 95 -20.94 -29.62 -25.36
CA GLU A 95 -21.52 -30.44 -26.42
C GLU A 95 -22.37 -31.64 -25.93
N GLU A 96 -23.19 -32.16 -26.86
CA GLU A 96 -23.69 -33.54 -26.98
C GLU A 96 -24.88 -34.02 -26.10
N GLU A 97 -26.07 -34.10 -26.72
CA GLU A 97 -26.77 -35.37 -27.04
C GLU A 97 -27.69 -35.21 -28.27
#